data_AF-A0A662F2G2-F1
#
_entry.id   AF-A0A662F2G2-F1
#
_cell.length_a   1.000
_cell.length_b   1.000
_cell.length_c   1.000
_cell.angle_alpha   90.00
_cell.angle_beta   90.00
_cell.angle_gamma   90.00
#
_symmetry.space_group_name_H-M   'P 1'
#
loop_
_entity.id
_entity.type
_entity.pdbx_description
1 polymer ?
#
loop_
_entity_poly.entity_id
_entity_poly.type
_entity_poly.pdbx_seq_one_letter_code
_entity_poly.pdbx_strand_id
1 'polypeptide(L)'
;MSEHLGEKLILHIPVGSGGFDIDIITMIMSWIVIGLLVALALLFRRSLRQPVDAKPNRIQATLDLILQFIESQLTSNFASEKLARELFPFIGTLFLFILFSNWISIIPYFESPTKDLNVTFSFALLVFFMSQFYAVRL
;
A
#
# COMPACT_ATOMS: atom_id res chain seq x y z
N MET A 1 14.82 12.70 -28.96
CA MET A 1 14.54 13.82 -28.03
C MET A 1 13.81 13.29 -26.79
N SER A 2 14.44 12.36 -26.05
CA SER A 2 13.87 11.75 -24.84
C SER A 2 14.95 11.18 -23.89
N GLU A 3 16.21 11.56 -24.08
CA GLU A 3 17.34 11.05 -23.28
C GLU A 3 17.69 11.94 -22.08
N HIS A 4 17.06 13.11 -21.93
CA HIS A 4 17.37 14.08 -20.87
C HIS A 4 16.35 14.09 -19.70
N LEU A 5 15.41 13.13 -19.65
CA LEU A 5 14.43 12.98 -18.56
C LEU A 5 14.76 11.79 -17.63
N GLY A 6 15.92 11.15 -17.84
CA GLY A 6 16.38 9.95 -17.14
C GLY A 6 17.44 10.20 -16.06
N GLU A 7 17.65 11.45 -15.63
CA GLU A 7 18.32 11.65 -14.35
C GLU A 7 17.31 11.30 -13.25
N LYS A 8 17.32 10.02 -12.84
CA LYS A 8 16.84 9.69 -11.51
C LYS A 8 17.54 10.68 -10.57
N LEU A 9 16.78 11.52 -9.88
CA LEU A 9 17.32 12.44 -8.91
C LEU A 9 17.67 11.62 -7.66
N ILE A 10 18.77 10.88 -7.79
CA ILE A 10 19.33 10.03 -6.75
C ILE A 10 20.14 10.95 -5.87
N LEU A 11 19.60 11.23 -4.69
CA LEU A 11 20.36 11.85 -3.63
C LEU A 11 21.33 10.77 -3.11
N HIS A 12 22.56 10.77 -3.64
CA HIS A 12 23.66 10.00 -3.08
C HIS A 12 24.04 10.63 -1.75
N ILE A 13 23.64 10.02 -0.64
CA ILE A 13 24.13 10.40 0.69
C ILE A 13 25.35 9.52 0.98
N PRO A 14 26.58 10.05 0.94
CA PRO A 14 27.75 9.28 1.32
C PRO A 14 27.73 9.04 2.84
N VAL A 15 27.60 7.77 3.26
CA VAL A 15 27.68 7.36 4.66
C VAL A 15 28.84 6.36 4.79
N GLY A 16 30.05 6.87 5.00
CA GLY A 16 31.25 6.03 5.13
C GLY A 16 31.64 5.36 3.79
N SER A 17 31.82 4.04 3.77
CA SER A 17 32.24 3.26 2.58
C SER A 17 31.08 2.79 1.68
N GLY A 18 29.85 3.23 1.95
CA GLY A 18 28.66 2.96 1.14
C GLY A 18 27.82 4.23 1.00
N GLY A 19 27.22 4.43 -0.18
CA GLY A 19 26.24 5.49 -0.42
C GLY A 19 24.82 4.94 -0.26
N PHE A 20 23.93 5.70 0.39
CA PHE A 20 22.51 5.46 0.28
C PHE A 20 21.95 6.32 -0.85
N ASP A 21 21.37 5.64 -1.84
CA ASP A 21 20.81 6.24 -3.02
C ASP A 21 19.31 6.44 -2.79
N ILE A 22 18.92 7.65 -2.40
CA ILE A 22 17.51 7.98 -2.18
C ILE A 22 16.95 8.59 -3.46
N ASP A 23 16.05 7.87 -4.12
CA ASP A 23 15.32 8.39 -5.27
C ASP A 23 14.18 9.31 -4.79
N ILE A 24 14.33 10.62 -5.05
CA ILE A 24 13.35 11.63 -4.64
C ILE A 24 12.03 11.45 -5.40
N ILE A 25 12.06 10.94 -6.63
CA ILE A 25 10.86 10.69 -7.44
C ILE A 25 10.06 9.57 -6.78
N THR A 26 10.72 8.48 -6.39
CA THR A 26 10.10 7.37 -5.64
C THR A 26 9.44 7.87 -4.36
N MET A 27 10.12 8.76 -3.61
CA MET A 27 9.58 9.34 -2.39
C MET A 27 8.30 10.15 -2.68
N ILE A 28 8.35 11.08 -3.63
CA ILE A 28 7.18 11.90 -4.00
C ILE A 28 6.01 11.02 -4.45
N MET A 29 6.27 10.03 -5.32
CA MET A 29 5.23 9.10 -5.78
C MET A 29 4.62 8.29 -4.63
N SER A 30 5.45 7.85 -3.66
CA SER A 30 4.96 7.16 -2.47
C SER A 30 4.01 8.05 -1.66
N TRP A 31 4.35 9.33 -1.48
CA TRP A 31 3.48 10.29 -0.80
C TRP A 31 2.16 10.56 -1.56
N ILE A 32 2.20 10.58 -2.89
CA ILE A 32 0.98 10.71 -3.71
C ILE A 32 0.06 9.50 -3.48
N VAL A 33 0.60 8.28 -3.51
CA VAL A 33 -0.17 7.06 -3.26
C VAL A 33 -0.74 7.05 -1.83
N ILE A 34 0.06 7.44 -0.83
CA ILE A 34 -0.39 7.56 0.56
C ILE A 34 -1.52 8.58 0.67
N GLY A 35 -1.37 9.76 0.06
CA GLY A 35 -2.39 10.80 0.05
C GLY A 35 -3.70 10.33 -0.58
N LEU A 36 -3.62 9.58 -1.69
CA LEU A 36 -4.76 8.96 -2.35
C LEU A 36 -5.46 7.97 -1.42
N LEU A 37 -4.72 7.06 -0.79
CA LEU A 37 -5.27 6.07 0.14
C LEU A 37 -5.96 6.72 1.34
N VAL A 38 -5.34 7.75 1.92
CA VAL A 38 -5.92 8.51 3.04
C VAL A 38 -7.19 9.22 2.60
N ALA A 39 -7.20 9.85 1.42
CA ALA A 39 -8.40 10.49 0.87
C ALA A 39 -9.53 9.48 0.66
N LEU A 40 -9.25 8.32 0.06
CA LEU A 40 -10.23 7.24 -0.10
C LEU A 40 -10.75 6.74 1.25
N ALA A 41 -9.88 6.52 2.23
CA ALA A 41 -10.28 6.10 3.58
C ALA A 41 -11.21 7.13 4.25
N LEU A 42 -10.93 8.43 4.10
CA LEU A 42 -11.78 9.50 4.64
C LEU A 42 -13.13 9.59 3.91
N LEU A 43 -13.16 9.39 2.59
CA LEU A 43 -14.40 9.35 1.80
C LEU A 43 -15.27 8.16 2.21
N PHE A 44 -14.68 6.97 2.35
CA PHE A 44 -15.39 5.78 2.81
C PHE A 44 -15.90 5.94 4.24
N ARG A 45 -15.08 6.51 5.14
CA ARG A 45 -15.51 6.83 6.50
C ARG A 45 -16.74 7.75 6.54
N ARG A 46 -16.87 8.69 5.59
CA ARG A 46 -18.05 9.56 5.48
C ARG A 46 -19.26 8.82 4.93
N SER A 47 -19.08 7.94 3.95
CA SER A 47 -20.17 7.15 3.37
C SER A 47 -20.76 6.13 4.36
N LEU A 48 -19.95 5.60 5.27
CA LEU A 48 -20.36 4.62 6.28
C LEU A 48 -21.04 5.23 7.52
N ARG A 49 -21.09 6.57 7.64
CA ARG A 49 -21.74 7.28 8.77
C ARG A 49 -23.25 7.50 8.59
N GLN A 50 -23.89 6.86 7.61
CA GLN A 50 -25.34 6.97 7.49
C GLN A 50 -26.04 6.30 8.69
N PRO A 51 -27.15 6.85 9.18
CA PRO A 51 -27.95 6.23 10.24
C PRO A 51 -28.36 4.82 9.81
N VAL A 52 -28.31 3.87 10.76
CA VAL A 52 -28.61 2.43 10.58
C VAL A 52 -29.99 2.18 9.94
N ASP A 53 -30.90 3.15 9.99
CA ASP A 53 -32.28 3.07 9.48
C ASP A 53 -32.47 3.52 8.01
N ALA A 54 -31.42 3.96 7.31
CA ALA A 54 -31.51 4.34 5.90
C ALA A 54 -31.23 3.14 4.98
N LYS A 55 -32.08 2.91 3.95
CA LYS A 55 -31.83 1.88 2.95
C LYS A 55 -30.44 2.06 2.32
N PRO A 56 -29.61 1.00 2.22
CA PRO A 56 -28.27 1.11 1.65
C PRO A 56 -28.34 1.70 0.25
N ASN A 57 -27.62 2.79 0.01
CA ASN A 57 -27.48 3.34 -1.33
C ASN A 57 -26.78 2.30 -2.22
N ARG A 58 -27.13 2.20 -3.51
CA ARG A 58 -26.54 1.20 -4.44
C ARG A 58 -25.00 1.24 -4.44
N ILE A 59 -24.44 2.45 -4.32
CA ILE A 59 -22.98 2.67 -4.23
C ILE A 59 -22.40 2.05 -2.96
N GLN A 60 -23.09 2.16 -1.82
CA GLN A 60 -22.65 1.57 -0.56
C GLN A 60 -22.64 0.04 -0.64
N ALA A 61 -23.70 -0.57 -1.18
CA ALA A 61 -23.74 -2.02 -1.35
C ALA A 61 -22.59 -2.53 -2.23
N THR A 62 -22.25 -1.82 -3.31
CA THR A 62 -21.09 -2.16 -4.14
C THR A 62 -19.77 -2.01 -3.38
N LEU A 63 -19.60 -0.95 -2.60
CA LEU A 63 -18.40 -0.76 -1.78
C LEU A 63 -18.25 -1.82 -0.69
N ASP A 64 -19.34 -2.20 -0.03
CA ASP A 64 -19.33 -3.26 0.98
C ASP A 64 -18.95 -4.61 0.35
N LEU A 65 -19.43 -4.91 -0.86
CA LEU A 65 -19.01 -6.12 -1.59
C LEU A 65 -17.51 -6.10 -1.92
N ILE A 66 -16.96 -4.95 -2.33
CA ILE A 66 -15.53 -4.82 -2.61
C ILE A 66 -14.71 -5.00 -1.32
N LEU A 67 -15.14 -4.39 -0.21
CA LEU A 67 -14.47 -4.52 1.08
C LEU A 67 -14.52 -5.96 1.60
N GLN A 68 -15.67 -6.63 1.51
CA GLN A 68 -15.79 -8.05 1.85
C GLN A 68 -14.93 -8.95 0.96
N PHE A 69 -14.82 -8.62 -0.34
CA PHE A 69 -13.94 -9.34 -1.24
C PHE A 69 -12.48 -9.19 -0.81
N ILE A 70 -12.01 -7.96 -0.55
CA ILE A 70 -10.65 -7.71 -0.06
C ILE A 70 -10.43 -8.43 1.29
N GLU A 71 -11.40 -8.35 2.21
CA GLU A 71 -11.32 -9.03 3.50
C GLU A 71 -11.19 -10.54 3.34
N SER A 72 -12.00 -11.15 2.48
CA SER A 72 -11.95 -12.58 2.18
C SER A 72 -10.61 -12.99 1.54
N GLN A 73 -10.11 -12.21 0.58
CA GLN A 73 -8.81 -12.49 -0.05
C GLN A 73 -7.67 -12.43 0.95
N LEU A 74 -7.69 -11.48 1.89
CA LEU A 74 -6.63 -11.34 2.88
C LEU A 74 -6.74 -12.40 3.98
N THR A 75 -7.94 -12.66 4.51
CA THR A 75 -8.14 -13.55 5.65
C THR A 75 -8.07 -15.04 5.30
N SER A 76 -8.46 -15.43 4.07
CA SER A 76 -8.43 -16.82 3.62
C SER A 76 -7.03 -17.44 3.54
N ASN A 77 -5.99 -16.61 3.49
CA ASN A 77 -4.60 -17.05 3.42
C ASN A 77 -3.99 -17.35 4.81
N PHE A 78 -4.73 -17.15 5.90
CA PHE A 78 -4.24 -17.40 7.26
C PHE A 78 -4.64 -18.77 7.79
N ALA A 79 -3.71 -19.42 8.49
CA ALA A 79 -3.96 -20.70 9.17
C ALA A 79 -4.87 -20.57 10.42
N SER A 80 -5.02 -19.37 10.96
CA SER A 80 -5.83 -19.09 12.15
C SER A 80 -6.61 -17.79 11.99
N GLU A 81 -7.90 -17.81 12.32
CA GLU A 81 -8.76 -16.61 12.31
C GLU A 81 -8.26 -15.52 13.27
N LYS A 82 -7.67 -15.92 14.40
CA LYS A 82 -7.07 -14.98 15.36
C LYS A 82 -5.90 -14.23 14.73
N LEU A 83 -5.01 -14.98 14.07
CA LEU A 83 -3.85 -14.41 13.37
C LEU A 83 -4.30 -13.51 12.21
N ALA A 84 -5.31 -13.95 11.46
CA ALA A 84 -5.91 -13.17 10.38
C ALA A 84 -6.38 -11.82 10.89
N ARG A 85 -7.14 -11.78 12.00
CA ARG A 85 -7.68 -10.54 12.57
C ARG A 85 -6.61 -9.58 13.10
N GLU A 86 -5.55 -10.11 13.71
CA GLU A 86 -4.43 -9.30 14.21
C GLU A 86 -3.58 -8.71 13.08
N LEU A 87 -3.33 -9.47 12.01
CA LEU A 87 -2.49 -9.05 10.89
C LEU A 87 -3.25 -8.32 9.77
N PHE A 88 -4.59 -8.43 9.76
CA PHE A 88 -5.45 -7.83 8.75
C PHE A 88 -5.15 -6.36 8.45
N PRO A 89 -5.10 -5.44 9.43
CA PRO A 89 -4.87 -4.03 9.14
C PRO A 89 -3.50 -3.79 8.50
N PHE A 90 -2.47 -4.50 8.93
CA PHE A 90 -1.13 -4.37 8.38
C PHE A 90 -1.09 -4.85 6.92
N ILE A 91 -1.57 -6.06 6.65
CA ILE A 91 -1.49 -6.67 5.32
C ILE A 91 -2.45 -5.98 4.35
N GLY A 92 -3.62 -5.54 4.83
CA GLY A 92 -4.55 -4.74 4.06
C GLY A 92 -3.93 -3.42 3.59
N THR A 93 -3.21 -2.71 4.46
CA THR A 93 -2.53 -1.48 4.05
C THR A 93 -1.42 -1.74 3.02
N LEU A 94 -0.63 -2.80 3.21
CA LEU A 94 0.42 -3.17 2.26
C LEU A 94 -0.15 -3.56 0.89
N PHE A 95 -1.20 -4.38 0.89
CA PHE A 95 -1.92 -4.79 -0.31
C PHE A 95 -2.46 -3.59 -1.08
N LEU A 96 -3.18 -2.68 -0.40
CA LEU A 96 -3.72 -1.47 -1.01
C LEU A 96 -2.60 -0.57 -1.53
N PHE A 97 -1.52 -0.37 -0.77
CA PHE A 97 -0.39 0.43 -1.21
C PHE A 97 0.22 -0.11 -2.51
N ILE A 98 0.50 -1.41 -2.57
CA ILE A 98 1.09 -2.05 -3.76
C ILE A 98 0.12 -1.99 -4.94
N LEU A 99 -1.16 -2.26 -4.71
CA LEU A 99 -2.19 -2.22 -5.75
C LEU A 99 -2.28 -0.83 -6.40
N PHE A 100 -2.44 0.22 -5.58
CA PHE A 100 -2.56 1.59 -6.08
C PHE A 100 -1.24 2.11 -6.67
N SER A 101 -0.09 1.71 -6.12
CA SER A 101 1.22 1.98 -6.72
C SER A 101 1.34 1.40 -8.12
N ASN A 102 0.90 0.16 -8.30
CA ASN A 102 0.93 -0.48 -9.62
C ASN A 102 -0.08 0.18 -10.58
N TRP A 103 -1.27 0.55 -10.10
CA TRP A 103 -2.26 1.23 -10.94
C TRP A 103 -1.87 2.65 -11.34
N ILE A 104 -1.14 3.39 -10.51
CA ILE A 104 -0.72 4.76 -10.87
C ILE A 104 0.19 4.76 -12.10
N SER A 105 0.96 3.69 -12.32
CA SER A 105 1.85 3.55 -13.49
C SER A 105 1.13 3.42 -14.83
N ILE A 106 -0.20 3.17 -14.81
CA ILE A 106 -1.02 3.16 -16.03
C ILE A 106 -1.20 4.59 -16.56
N ILE A 107 -1.15 5.59 -15.68
CA ILE A 107 -1.28 7.00 -16.04
C ILE A 107 0.06 7.47 -16.63
N PRO A 108 0.08 8.00 -17.87
CA PRO A 108 1.32 8.56 -18.42
C PRO A 108 1.84 9.67 -17.50
N TYR A 109 3.16 9.81 -17.41
CA TYR A 109 3.88 10.72 -16.50
C TYR A 109 3.98 10.28 -15.02
N PHE A 110 3.30 9.22 -14.59
CA PHE A 110 3.45 8.68 -13.23
C PHE A 110 4.35 7.45 -13.22
N GLU A 111 5.20 7.35 -12.21
CA GLU A 111 6.03 6.17 -11.97
C GLU A 111 5.55 5.43 -10.72
N SER A 112 5.55 4.10 -10.75
CA SER A 112 5.21 3.31 -9.58
C SER A 112 6.33 3.40 -8.53
N PRO A 113 6.01 3.72 -7.26
CA PRO A 113 6.96 3.60 -6.15
C PRO A 113 7.60 2.20 -6.04
N THR A 114 6.89 1.14 -6.44
CA THR A 114 7.38 -0.24 -6.37
C THR A 114 8.43 -0.57 -7.43
N LYS A 115 8.69 0.34 -8.39
CA LYS A 115 9.78 0.22 -9.37
C LYS A 115 11.15 0.38 -8.71
N ASP A 116 11.21 1.07 -7.57
CA ASP A 116 12.42 1.21 -6.78
C ASP A 116 12.68 -0.05 -5.95
N LEU A 117 13.91 -0.58 -6.08
CA LEU A 117 14.35 -1.73 -5.32
C LEU A 117 14.31 -1.46 -3.82
N ASN A 118 14.62 -0.23 -3.38
CA ASN A 118 14.63 0.13 -1.97
C ASN A 118 13.24 -0.05 -1.33
N VAL A 119 12.18 0.33 -2.05
CA VAL A 119 10.79 0.19 -1.58
C VAL A 119 10.41 -1.28 -1.46
N THR A 120 10.64 -2.05 -2.53
CA THR A 120 10.32 -3.48 -2.56
C THR A 120 11.12 -4.26 -1.52
N PHE A 121 12.41 -3.96 -1.38
CA PHE A 121 13.29 -4.58 -0.39
C PHE A 121 12.87 -4.25 1.04
N SER A 122 12.50 -2.99 1.31
CA SER A 122 12.01 -2.57 2.63
C SER A 122 10.74 -3.33 3.03
N PHE A 123 9.78 -3.48 2.12
CA PHE A 123 8.57 -4.26 2.38
C PHE A 123 8.88 -5.75 2.56
N ALA A 124 9.78 -6.32 1.76
CA ALA A 124 10.19 -7.70 1.89
C ALA A 124 10.81 -7.99 3.27
N LEU A 125 11.71 -7.12 3.74
CA LEU A 125 12.28 -7.25 5.07
C LEU A 125 11.23 -7.11 6.17
N LEU A 126 10.35 -6.12 6.08
CA LEU A 126 9.31 -5.88 7.06
C LEU A 126 8.39 -7.11 7.20
N VAL A 127 7.89 -7.64 6.08
CA VAL A 127 7.05 -8.84 6.06
C VAL A 127 7.81 -10.06 6.55
N PHE A 128 9.08 -10.22 6.16
CA PHE A 128 9.93 -11.31 6.61
C PHE A 128 10.06 -11.32 8.13
N PHE A 129 10.52 -10.23 8.75
CA PHE A 129 10.68 -10.15 10.20
C PHE A 129 9.34 -10.30 10.94
N MET A 130 8.27 -9.72 10.41
CA MET A 130 6.94 -9.87 11.00
C MET A 130 6.49 -11.34 10.99
N SER A 131 6.63 -12.04 9.87
CA SER A 131 6.30 -13.47 9.79
C SER A 131 7.13 -14.32 10.79
N GLN A 132 8.44 -14.07 10.90
CA GLN A 132 9.30 -14.79 11.85
C GLN A 132 8.92 -14.49 13.30
N PHE A 133 8.62 -13.24 13.63
CA PHE A 133 8.20 -12.85 14.98
C PHE A 133 6.91 -13.58 15.39
N TYR A 134 5.90 -13.61 14.53
CA TYR A 134 4.66 -14.32 14.82
C TYR A 134 4.84 -15.84 14.82
N ALA A 135 5.73 -16.39 13.99
CA ALA A 135 6.05 -17.82 13.99
C ALA A 135 6.74 -18.28 15.29
N VAL A 136 7.59 -17.44 15.90
CA VAL A 136 8.25 -17.74 17.18
C VAL A 136 7.31 -17.58 18.37
N ARG A 137 6.31 -16.69 18.26
CA ARG A 137 5.36 -16.40 19.34
C ARG A 137 4.20 -17.40 19.43
N LEU A 138 3.87 -18.09 18.32
CA LEU A 138 2.80 -19.09 18.24
C LEU A 138 3.26 -20.45 18.76
#